data_AF-A0A936XRW5-F1
#
_entry.id   AF-A0A936XRW5-F1
#
_cell.length_a   1.000
_cell.length_b   1.000
_cell.length_c   1.000
_cell.angle_alpha   90.00
_cell.angle_beta   90.00
_cell.angle_gamma   90.00
#
_symmetry.space_group_name_H-M   'P 1'
#
loop_
_entity.id
_entity.type
_entity.pdbx_description
1 polymer ?
#
loop_
_entity_poly.entity_id
_entity_poly.type
_entity_poly.pdbx_seq_one_letter_code
_entity_poly.pdbx_strand_id
1 'polypeptide(L)'
;MPSIGNTAAGQPVPLGGFSGLSFEGYAANGNMKFITHTDRGPNGEPTGINRPFFLPNFAPEIVRFELSRSTGQISITQRIQLKRSATQLLTGLPNTAISGDANLPYNDEVPVDLQNHVISPLDPLGADLEAIYVAADGSFWMVDEYRPAIYHFAPDGVLIKRFVPAGTAAAAGQPAGTFGEEKLPAVIGQRRQNRGFEAIAFQNGKFYAFIKADA
;
A
#
# COMPACT_ATOMS: atom_id res chain seq x y z
N MET A 1 7.61 17.02 -9.09
CA MET A 1 7.66 15.54 -9.09
C MET A 1 7.34 15.03 -10.49
N PRO A 2 7.91 13.89 -10.94
CA PRO A 2 7.61 13.32 -12.26
C PRO A 2 6.12 12.92 -12.38
N SER A 3 5.59 12.84 -13.60
CA SER A 3 4.25 12.28 -13.83
C SER A 3 4.25 10.76 -13.60
N ILE A 4 3.15 10.23 -13.09
CA ILE A 4 2.88 8.79 -12.91
C ILE A 4 1.83 8.26 -13.89
N GLY A 5 1.27 9.12 -14.73
CA GLY A 5 0.24 8.76 -15.70
C GLY A 5 -0.71 9.92 -15.98
N ASN A 6 -1.72 9.64 -16.81
CA ASN A 6 -2.79 10.58 -17.10
C ASN A 6 -4.12 9.95 -16.68
N THR A 7 -5.03 10.77 -16.13
CA THR A 7 -6.42 10.36 -15.90
C THR A 7 -7.12 10.00 -17.22
N ALA A 8 -8.30 9.39 -17.16
CA ALA A 8 -9.12 9.13 -18.36
C ALA A 8 -9.44 10.41 -19.17
N ALA A 9 -9.44 11.58 -18.52
CA ALA A 9 -9.63 12.89 -19.14
C ALA A 9 -8.32 13.51 -19.68
N GLY A 10 -7.19 12.80 -19.62
CA GLY A 10 -5.89 13.26 -20.13
C GLY A 10 -5.11 14.19 -19.19
N GLN A 11 -5.55 14.36 -17.94
CA GLN A 11 -4.85 15.22 -16.98
C GLN A 11 -3.65 14.47 -16.39
N PRO A 12 -2.43 15.04 -16.41
CA PRO A 12 -1.26 14.39 -15.84
C PRO A 12 -1.35 14.38 -14.32
N VAL A 13 -1.02 13.24 -13.72
CA VAL A 13 -0.98 13.08 -12.27
C VAL A 13 0.48 13.05 -11.82
N PRO A 14 0.92 13.97 -10.94
CA PRO A 14 2.27 13.94 -10.40
C PRO A 14 2.45 12.82 -9.38
N LEU A 15 3.66 12.28 -9.28
CA LEU A 15 4.06 11.41 -8.18
C LEU A 15 3.88 12.15 -6.84
N GLY A 16 3.22 11.48 -5.90
CA GLY A 16 2.87 11.99 -4.58
C GLY A 16 2.06 10.95 -3.81
N GLY A 17 1.28 11.40 -2.81
CA GLY A 17 0.49 10.49 -1.95
C GLY A 17 1.41 9.58 -1.14
N PHE A 18 2.36 10.17 -0.43
CA PHE A 18 3.35 9.45 0.36
C PHE A 18 2.87 9.30 1.80
N SER A 19 2.79 8.06 2.31
CA SER A 19 2.29 7.78 3.68
C SER A 19 3.42 7.52 4.69
N GLY A 20 4.46 6.74 4.33
CA GLY A 20 5.61 6.45 5.20
C GLY A 20 6.87 7.24 4.87
N LEU A 21 7.72 7.53 5.87
CA LEU A 21 9.01 8.17 5.67
C LEU A 21 10.07 7.62 6.63
N SER A 22 11.23 7.22 6.10
CA SER A 22 12.38 6.78 6.90
C SER A 22 13.66 7.49 6.46
N PHE A 23 14.50 7.83 7.43
CA PHE A 23 15.80 8.45 7.22
C PHE A 23 16.88 7.39 6.96
N GLU A 24 17.61 7.52 5.86
CA GLU A 24 18.66 6.57 5.44
C GLU A 24 20.08 7.16 5.60
N GLY A 25 20.23 8.25 6.38
CA GLY A 25 21.51 8.89 6.66
C GLY A 25 21.84 10.04 5.72
N TYR A 26 23.12 10.33 5.54
CA TYR A 26 23.60 11.42 4.70
C TYR A 26 24.30 10.88 3.45
N ALA A 27 24.13 11.56 2.32
CA ALA A 27 24.92 11.34 1.11
C ALA A 27 26.29 12.03 1.24
N ALA A 28 27.24 11.65 0.37
CA ALA A 28 28.60 12.21 0.39
C ALA A 28 28.64 13.72 0.12
N ASN A 29 27.64 14.25 -0.59
CA ASN A 29 27.44 15.69 -0.83
C ASN A 29 26.83 16.45 0.37
N GLY A 30 26.56 15.77 1.49
CA GLY A 30 25.94 16.34 2.69
C GLY A 30 24.42 16.38 2.68
N ASN A 31 23.75 15.96 1.60
CA ASN A 31 22.29 15.88 1.55
C ASN A 31 21.75 14.80 2.49
N MET A 32 20.55 15.00 3.02
CA MET A 32 19.83 13.98 3.77
C MET A 32 19.21 12.96 2.81
N LYS A 33 19.35 11.67 3.08
CA LYS A 33 18.70 10.60 2.31
C LYS A 33 17.45 10.11 3.03
N PHE A 34 16.40 9.93 2.26
CA PHE A 34 15.13 9.40 2.74
C PHE A 34 14.60 8.32 1.81
N ILE A 35 13.79 7.45 2.39
CA ILE A 35 12.97 6.49 1.67
C ILE A 35 11.51 6.68 2.09
N THR A 36 10.63 6.67 1.11
CA THR A 36 9.18 6.78 1.25
C THR A 36 8.51 5.81 0.29
N HIS A 37 7.18 5.75 0.27
CA HIS A 37 6.43 5.00 -0.71
C HIS A 37 5.14 5.73 -1.01
N THR A 38 4.60 5.48 -2.19
CA THR A 38 3.22 5.85 -2.48
C THR A 38 2.26 4.92 -1.75
N ASP A 39 1.07 5.43 -1.50
CA ASP A 39 -0.08 4.65 -1.05
C ASP A 39 -0.69 3.82 -2.23
N ARG A 40 -1.98 3.43 -2.17
CA ARG A 40 -2.76 2.83 -3.27
C ARG A 40 -2.83 3.65 -4.56
N GLY A 41 -2.36 4.89 -4.51
CA GLY A 41 -2.33 5.80 -5.63
C GLY A 41 -3.52 6.76 -5.67
N PRO A 42 -3.60 7.58 -6.75
CA PRO A 42 -4.52 8.71 -6.78
C PRO A 42 -5.99 8.27 -6.81
N ASN A 43 -6.73 8.68 -5.78
CA ASN A 43 -8.14 8.40 -5.57
C ASN A 43 -8.93 9.69 -5.29
N GLY A 44 -10.25 9.61 -5.45
CA GLY A 44 -11.19 10.67 -5.10
C GLY A 44 -11.84 10.47 -3.73
N GLU A 45 -12.55 11.50 -3.28
CA GLU A 45 -13.44 11.40 -2.11
C GLU A 45 -14.52 10.34 -2.35
N PRO A 46 -14.87 9.54 -1.33
CA PRO A 46 -15.83 8.46 -1.50
C PRO A 46 -17.25 9.04 -1.62
N THR A 47 -18.08 8.39 -2.44
CA THR A 47 -19.52 8.67 -2.53
C THR A 47 -20.28 7.44 -2.09
N GLY A 48 -20.83 7.48 -0.87
CA GLY A 48 -21.36 6.27 -0.22
C GLY A 48 -20.23 5.27 0.05
N ILE A 49 -20.35 4.05 -0.49
CA ILE A 49 -19.32 3.01 -0.37
C ILE A 49 -18.29 3.01 -1.52
N ASN A 50 -18.54 3.81 -2.56
CA ASN A 50 -17.72 3.82 -3.77
C ASN A 50 -16.52 4.75 -3.59
N ARG A 51 -15.33 4.21 -3.86
CA ARG A 51 -14.05 4.94 -3.87
C ARG A 51 -13.58 5.16 -5.32
N PRO A 52 -13.53 6.40 -5.83
CA PRO A 52 -13.03 6.66 -7.18
C PRO A 52 -11.51 6.46 -7.30
N PHE A 53 -11.05 5.72 -8.30
CA PHE A 53 -9.62 5.57 -8.65
C PHE A 53 -9.31 6.29 -9.95
N PHE A 54 -8.36 7.23 -9.90
CA PHE A 54 -8.00 8.02 -11.07
C PHE A 54 -7.07 7.26 -12.02
N LEU A 55 -6.26 6.37 -11.45
CA LEU A 55 -5.34 5.49 -12.15
C LEU A 55 -5.50 4.05 -11.61
N PRO A 56 -6.53 3.29 -12.03
CA PRO A 56 -6.77 1.92 -11.51
C PRO A 56 -5.61 0.94 -11.70
N ASN A 57 -4.78 1.15 -12.72
CA ASN A 57 -3.60 0.34 -13.00
C ASN A 57 -2.32 0.89 -12.33
N PHE A 58 -2.44 1.87 -11.44
CA PHE A 58 -1.30 2.41 -10.72
C PHE A 58 -0.66 1.30 -9.87
N ALA A 59 0.65 1.17 -10.02
CA ALA A 59 1.47 0.28 -9.22
C ALA A 59 2.15 1.11 -8.12
N PRO A 60 1.85 0.86 -6.83
CA PRO A 60 2.56 1.50 -5.75
C PRO A 60 4.07 1.27 -5.86
N GLU A 61 4.84 2.26 -5.43
CA GLU A 61 6.29 2.22 -5.51
C GLU A 61 6.97 2.82 -4.29
N ILE A 62 8.16 2.30 -4.01
CA ILE A 62 9.08 2.86 -3.03
C ILE A 62 9.95 3.91 -3.74
N VAL A 63 10.14 5.05 -3.09
CA VAL A 63 10.88 6.18 -3.63
C VAL A 63 11.99 6.53 -2.65
N ARG A 64 13.24 6.53 -3.13
CA ARG A 64 14.36 7.15 -2.41
C ARG A 64 14.64 8.52 -2.97
N PHE A 65 14.96 9.46 -2.09
CA PHE A 65 15.32 10.81 -2.48
C PHE A 65 16.35 11.43 -1.55
N GLU A 66 17.06 12.42 -2.07
CA GLU A 66 17.94 13.30 -1.32
C GLU A 66 17.25 14.65 -1.10
N LEU A 67 17.43 15.22 0.10
CA LEU A 67 17.01 16.57 0.46
C LEU A 67 18.24 17.44 0.75
N SER A 68 18.42 18.48 -0.05
CA SER A 68 19.38 19.56 0.23
C SER A 68 18.82 20.46 1.32
N ARG A 69 19.47 20.51 2.49
CA ARG A 69 19.05 21.37 3.60
C ARG A 69 19.26 22.86 3.33
N SER A 70 20.20 23.21 2.46
CA SER A 70 20.51 24.61 2.14
C SER A 70 19.55 25.21 1.12
N THR A 71 19.04 24.41 0.19
CA THR A 71 18.15 24.88 -0.89
C THR A 71 16.71 24.39 -0.76
N GLY A 72 16.44 23.39 0.08
CA GLY A 72 15.15 22.71 0.17
C GLY A 72 14.83 21.81 -1.03
N GLN A 73 15.78 21.64 -1.97
CA GLN A 73 15.56 20.83 -3.16
C GLN A 73 15.53 19.34 -2.84
N ILE A 74 14.52 18.66 -3.40
CA ILE A 74 14.40 17.21 -3.40
C ILE A 74 14.86 16.66 -4.74
N SER A 75 15.70 15.64 -4.72
CA SER A 75 16.12 14.87 -5.90
C SER A 75 15.79 13.40 -5.70
N ILE A 76 14.96 12.82 -6.58
CA ILE A 76 14.66 11.39 -6.56
C ILE A 76 15.90 10.64 -7.03
N THR A 77 16.39 9.72 -6.19
CA THR A 77 17.59 8.92 -6.47
C THR A 77 17.25 7.50 -6.90
N GLN A 78 16.09 6.98 -6.50
CA GLN A 78 15.64 5.63 -6.89
C GLN A 78 14.11 5.53 -6.83
N ARG A 79 13.54 4.74 -7.74
CA ARG A 79 12.14 4.31 -7.72
C ARG A 79 12.10 2.79 -7.86
N ILE A 80 11.31 2.11 -7.02
CA ILE A 80 11.19 0.66 -7.00
C ILE A 80 9.70 0.33 -7.06
N GLN A 81 9.23 -0.17 -8.22
CA GLN A 81 7.85 -0.61 -8.35
C GLN A 81 7.59 -1.87 -7.54
N LEU A 82 6.45 -1.93 -6.85
CA LEU A 82 6.03 -3.11 -6.12
C LEU A 82 5.35 -4.11 -7.05
N LYS A 83 5.68 -5.39 -6.83
CA LYS A 83 5.32 -6.47 -7.75
C LYS A 83 4.82 -7.67 -6.97
N ARG A 84 3.79 -8.33 -7.48
CA ARG A 84 3.31 -9.62 -6.96
C ARG A 84 4.20 -10.78 -7.39
N SER A 85 4.96 -10.62 -8.47
CA SER A 85 5.97 -11.57 -8.96
C SER A 85 7.01 -10.85 -9.81
N ALA A 86 8.07 -11.52 -10.26
CA ALA A 86 9.13 -10.90 -11.06
C ALA A 86 8.64 -10.16 -12.32
N THR A 87 7.49 -10.56 -12.88
CA THR A 87 6.95 -10.03 -14.15
C THR A 87 5.63 -9.28 -14.01
N GLN A 88 5.00 -9.30 -12.83
CA GLN A 88 3.67 -8.75 -12.64
C GLN A 88 3.66 -7.69 -11.55
N LEU A 89 3.27 -6.48 -11.92
CA LEU A 89 3.03 -5.40 -10.97
C LEU A 89 1.87 -5.74 -10.04
N LEU A 90 2.00 -5.29 -8.80
CA LEU A 90 0.93 -5.15 -7.84
C LEU A 90 0.22 -3.83 -8.12
N THR A 91 -1.08 -3.74 -7.87
CA THR A 91 -1.85 -2.49 -8.00
C THR A 91 -2.28 -1.94 -6.66
N GLY A 92 -2.70 -0.68 -6.61
CA GLY A 92 -3.35 -0.14 -5.42
C GLY A 92 -4.80 -0.59 -5.22
N LEU A 93 -5.34 -1.48 -6.06
CA LEU A 93 -6.73 -1.89 -5.93
C LEU A 93 -6.97 -2.70 -4.63
N PRO A 94 -8.17 -2.60 -4.03
CA PRO A 94 -8.58 -3.43 -2.89
C PRO A 94 -8.46 -4.92 -3.16
N ASN A 95 -8.45 -5.75 -2.11
CA ASN A 95 -8.25 -7.20 -2.26
C ASN A 95 -9.54 -7.98 -2.34
N THR A 96 -10.55 -7.56 -1.58
CA THR A 96 -11.77 -8.33 -1.32
C THR A 96 -13.02 -7.51 -1.58
N ALA A 97 -14.04 -8.17 -2.14
CA ALA A 97 -15.40 -7.66 -2.25
C ALA A 97 -16.36 -8.79 -1.86
N ILE A 98 -16.61 -8.91 -0.55
CA ILE A 98 -17.36 -10.01 0.07
C ILE A 98 -18.85 -9.69 0.14
N SER A 99 -19.18 -8.41 0.35
CA SER A 99 -20.57 -7.98 0.50
C SER A 99 -20.79 -6.59 -0.11
N GLY A 100 -22.07 -6.24 -0.31
CA GLY A 100 -22.47 -4.89 -0.72
C GLY A 100 -22.34 -3.81 0.38
N ASP A 101 -21.92 -4.18 1.60
CA ASP A 101 -21.58 -3.23 2.66
C ASP A 101 -20.08 -3.35 2.98
N ALA A 102 -19.32 -2.35 2.54
CA ALA A 102 -17.87 -2.27 2.74
C ALA A 102 -17.47 -2.26 4.23
N ASN A 103 -18.39 -1.99 5.16
CA ASN A 103 -18.09 -1.97 6.60
C ASN A 103 -18.25 -3.33 7.30
N LEU A 104 -18.67 -4.37 6.58
CA LEU A 104 -18.76 -5.72 7.14
C LEU A 104 -17.36 -6.37 7.28
N PRO A 105 -17.21 -7.34 8.21
CA PRO A 105 -15.96 -8.06 8.41
C PRO A 105 -15.32 -8.55 7.12
N TYR A 106 -13.99 -8.46 7.06
CA TYR A 106 -13.14 -8.94 5.97
C TYR A 106 -13.35 -8.26 4.61
N ASN A 107 -14.19 -7.23 4.53
CA ASN A 107 -14.47 -6.50 3.29
C ASN A 107 -13.55 -5.27 3.17
N ASP A 108 -13.17 -4.93 1.94
CA ASP A 108 -12.45 -3.70 1.66
C ASP A 108 -13.39 -2.67 0.98
N GLU A 109 -12.85 -1.52 0.58
CA GLU A 109 -13.58 -0.49 -0.17
C GLU A 109 -14.04 -0.99 -1.55
N VAL A 110 -15.10 -0.36 -2.10
CA VAL A 110 -15.59 -0.66 -3.45
C VAL A 110 -14.94 0.30 -4.45
N PRO A 111 -13.98 -0.14 -5.28
CA PRO A 111 -13.30 0.74 -6.21
C PRO A 111 -14.19 1.01 -7.43
N VAL A 112 -14.25 2.29 -7.85
CA VAL A 112 -14.95 2.71 -9.08
C VAL A 112 -14.06 3.56 -9.96
N ASP A 113 -14.33 3.56 -11.27
CA ASP A 113 -13.70 4.50 -12.21
C ASP A 113 -14.28 5.92 -12.08
N LEU A 114 -13.76 6.85 -12.88
CA LEU A 114 -14.24 8.24 -12.90
C LEU A 114 -15.66 8.41 -13.46
N GLN A 115 -16.25 7.35 -14.01
CA GLN A 115 -17.64 7.29 -14.48
C GLN A 115 -18.54 6.52 -13.48
N ASN A 116 -18.01 6.18 -12.29
CA ASN A 116 -18.69 5.43 -11.24
C ASN A 116 -19.03 3.97 -11.61
N HIS A 117 -18.33 3.37 -12.58
CA HIS A 117 -18.40 1.93 -12.81
C HIS A 117 -17.49 1.19 -11.84
N VAL A 118 -17.99 0.09 -11.26
CA VAL A 118 -17.19 -0.78 -10.37
C VAL A 118 -16.00 -1.36 -11.14
N ILE A 119 -14.81 -1.22 -10.57
CA ILE A 119 -13.57 -1.76 -11.14
C ILE A 119 -13.45 -3.24 -10.77
N SER A 120 -13.25 -4.08 -11.78
CA SER A 120 -13.07 -5.53 -11.65
C SER A 120 -12.18 -6.06 -12.78
N PRO A 121 -11.33 -7.09 -12.54
CA PRO A 121 -11.12 -7.76 -11.25
C PRO A 121 -10.38 -6.86 -10.24
N LEU A 122 -10.56 -7.17 -8.95
CA LEU A 122 -9.72 -6.66 -7.87
C LEU A 122 -8.31 -7.28 -7.93
N ASP A 123 -7.40 -6.78 -7.10
CA ASP A 123 -6.06 -7.36 -6.93
C ASP A 123 -5.95 -8.05 -5.57
N PRO A 124 -5.95 -9.40 -5.49
CA PRO A 124 -5.87 -10.13 -4.23
C PRO A 124 -4.63 -9.80 -3.38
N LEU A 125 -3.60 -9.23 -4.02
CA LEU A 125 -2.36 -8.78 -3.39
C LEU A 125 -2.15 -7.28 -3.49
N GLY A 126 -3.13 -6.52 -4.00
CA GLY A 126 -3.08 -5.05 -4.05
C GLY A 126 -2.91 -4.43 -2.67
N ALA A 127 -2.51 -3.16 -2.61
CA ALA A 127 -2.13 -2.58 -1.33
C ALA A 127 -2.40 -1.07 -1.20
N ASP A 128 -2.81 -0.68 0.01
CA ASP A 128 -2.99 0.68 0.51
C ASP A 128 -1.92 0.92 1.58
N LEU A 129 -0.68 1.15 1.14
CA LEU A 129 0.49 1.05 2.02
C LEU A 129 0.68 2.34 2.81
N GLU A 130 0.82 2.20 4.13
CA GLU A 130 0.88 3.34 5.06
C GLU A 130 2.22 3.54 5.76
N ALA A 131 3.00 2.48 5.93
CA ALA A 131 4.33 2.60 6.54
C ALA A 131 5.35 1.62 5.97
N ILE A 132 6.63 1.97 6.16
CA ILE A 132 7.78 1.19 5.68
C ILE A 132 8.85 1.05 6.77
N TYR A 133 9.39 -0.16 6.87
CA TYR A 133 10.63 -0.47 7.58
C TYR A 133 11.62 -1.11 6.60
N VAL A 134 12.83 -0.55 6.53
CA VAL A 134 13.93 -1.12 5.74
C VAL A 134 14.74 -2.07 6.63
N ALA A 135 14.72 -3.35 6.28
CA ALA A 135 15.48 -4.37 6.99
C ALA A 135 16.98 -4.28 6.68
N ALA A 136 17.80 -4.91 7.53
CA ALA A 136 19.27 -4.90 7.38
C ALA A 136 19.77 -5.55 6.08
N ASP A 137 19.00 -6.48 5.51
CA ASP A 137 19.27 -7.12 4.21
C ASP A 137 18.78 -6.29 3.01
N GLY A 138 18.23 -5.10 3.26
CA GLY A 138 17.68 -4.19 2.24
C GLY A 138 16.27 -4.54 1.78
N SER A 139 15.64 -5.59 2.33
CA SER A 139 14.23 -5.88 2.09
C SER A 139 13.31 -4.89 2.82
N PHE A 140 12.05 -4.85 2.42
CA PHE A 140 11.09 -3.87 2.91
C PHE A 140 9.92 -4.56 3.59
N TRP A 141 9.63 -4.15 4.83
CA TRP A 141 8.40 -4.53 5.49
C TRP A 141 7.44 -3.35 5.49
N MET A 142 6.20 -3.59 5.09
CA MET A 142 5.20 -2.56 4.92
C MET A 142 3.84 -3.01 5.45
N VAL A 143 2.95 -2.08 5.74
CA VAL A 143 1.64 -2.35 6.34
C VAL A 143 0.53 -1.62 5.60
N ASP A 144 -0.70 -2.12 5.69
CA ASP A 144 -1.80 -1.76 4.80
C ASP A 144 -3.04 -1.20 5.53
N GLU A 145 -3.66 -0.15 4.98
CA GLU A 145 -4.84 0.53 5.51
C GLU A 145 -6.17 -0.12 5.13
N TYR A 146 -6.33 -0.73 3.95
CA TYR A 146 -7.61 -1.33 3.53
C TYR A 146 -8.15 -2.24 4.63
N ARG A 147 -7.26 -3.10 5.13
CA ARG A 147 -7.50 -4.01 6.24
C ARG A 147 -6.15 -4.46 6.80
N PRO A 148 -6.04 -4.81 8.10
CA PRO A 148 -4.74 -5.12 8.69
C PRO A 148 -3.98 -6.22 7.96
N ALA A 149 -2.94 -5.84 7.22
CA ALA A 149 -2.05 -6.76 6.53
C ALA A 149 -0.59 -6.28 6.63
N ILE A 150 0.34 -7.24 6.56
CA ILE A 150 1.79 -6.98 6.57
C ILE A 150 2.38 -7.57 5.31
N TYR A 151 3.19 -6.78 4.60
CA TYR A 151 3.87 -7.17 3.38
C TYR A 151 5.38 -7.22 3.61
N HIS A 152 6.05 -8.19 3.01
CA HIS A 152 7.51 -8.28 2.95
C HIS A 152 7.93 -8.33 1.49
N PHE A 153 8.63 -7.30 1.02
CA PHE A 153 9.14 -7.17 -0.34
C PHE A 153 10.65 -7.34 -0.36
N ALA A 154 11.15 -8.01 -1.41
CA ALA A 154 12.57 -8.06 -1.73
C ALA A 154 13.11 -6.66 -2.11
N PRO A 155 14.44 -6.45 -2.11
CA PRO A 155 15.05 -5.17 -2.48
C PRO A 155 14.67 -4.64 -3.88
N ASP A 156 14.21 -5.52 -4.78
CA ASP A 156 13.78 -5.20 -6.13
C ASP A 156 12.26 -4.98 -6.28
N GLY A 157 11.53 -4.96 -5.14
CA GLY A 157 10.10 -4.73 -5.06
C GLY A 157 9.23 -5.96 -5.26
N VAL A 158 9.81 -7.17 -5.44
CA VAL A 158 9.02 -8.40 -5.56
C VAL A 158 8.50 -8.86 -4.19
N LEU A 159 7.21 -9.12 -4.09
CA LEU A 159 6.56 -9.63 -2.88
C LEU A 159 7.15 -10.99 -2.52
N ILE A 160 7.72 -11.09 -1.32
CA ILE A 160 8.18 -12.34 -0.73
C ILE A 160 7.02 -13.01 0.00
N LYS A 161 6.36 -12.25 0.89
CA LYS A 161 5.25 -12.75 1.72
C LYS A 161 4.27 -11.65 2.06
N ARG A 162 3.03 -12.05 2.30
CA ARG A 162 1.96 -11.22 2.85
C ARG A 162 1.29 -11.96 4.00
N PHE A 163 1.05 -11.29 5.11
CA PHE A 163 0.29 -11.81 6.24
C PHE A 163 -1.05 -11.10 6.37
N VAL A 164 -2.12 -11.89 6.53
CA VAL A 164 -3.49 -11.39 6.65
C VAL A 164 -4.20 -12.03 7.87
N PRO A 165 -5.34 -11.48 8.32
CA PRO A 165 -6.14 -12.05 9.39
C PRO A 165 -6.64 -13.44 9.01
N ALA A 166 -6.63 -14.37 9.98
CA ALA A 166 -7.18 -15.70 9.77
C ALA A 166 -8.66 -15.66 9.37
N GLY A 167 -9.04 -16.51 8.41
CA GLY A 167 -10.40 -16.58 7.86
C GLY A 167 -10.67 -15.64 6.67
N THR A 168 -9.68 -14.85 6.23
CA THR A 168 -9.82 -13.95 5.07
C THR A 168 -10.25 -14.70 3.81
N ALA A 169 -9.57 -15.80 3.46
CA ALA A 169 -9.88 -16.57 2.26
C ALA A 169 -11.27 -17.22 2.34
N ALA A 170 -11.59 -17.81 3.50
CA ALA A 170 -12.88 -18.44 3.75
C ALA A 170 -14.03 -17.42 3.66
N ALA A 171 -13.88 -16.23 4.24
CA ALA A 171 -14.88 -15.17 4.18
C ALA A 171 -15.16 -14.72 2.73
N ALA A 172 -14.14 -14.68 1.88
CA ALA A 172 -14.27 -14.35 0.46
C ALA A 172 -14.66 -15.54 -0.44
N GLY A 173 -14.88 -16.74 0.13
CA GLY A 173 -15.16 -17.95 -0.65
C GLY A 173 -14.01 -18.38 -1.58
N GLN A 174 -12.77 -18.05 -1.22
CA GLN A 174 -11.56 -18.32 -2.01
C GLN A 174 -10.67 -19.39 -1.35
N PRO A 175 -9.80 -20.05 -2.13
CA PRO A 175 -8.79 -20.96 -1.57
C PRO A 175 -7.86 -20.27 -0.56
N ALA A 176 -7.44 -21.01 0.47
CA ALA A 176 -6.41 -20.53 1.39
C ALA A 176 -5.12 -20.15 0.62
N GLY A 177 -4.52 -19.02 0.97
CA GLY A 177 -3.34 -18.49 0.29
C GLY A 177 -3.63 -17.46 -0.82
N THR A 178 -4.88 -17.33 -1.30
CA THR A 178 -5.25 -16.34 -2.34
C THR A 178 -4.85 -14.91 -1.97
N PHE A 179 -4.98 -14.57 -0.69
CA PHE A 179 -4.69 -13.23 -0.16
C PHE A 179 -3.38 -13.19 0.65
N GLY A 180 -2.58 -14.26 0.68
CA GLY A 180 -1.40 -14.39 1.53
C GLY A 180 -1.58 -15.39 2.68
N GLU A 181 -0.61 -15.40 3.60
CA GLU A 181 -0.56 -16.31 4.75
C GLU A 181 -1.48 -15.81 5.89
N GLU A 182 -2.42 -16.64 6.30
CA GLU A 182 -3.36 -16.35 7.40
C GLU A 182 -2.70 -16.53 8.78
N LYS A 183 -1.85 -15.56 9.17
CA LYS A 183 -1.06 -15.59 10.42
C LYS A 183 -1.44 -14.52 11.44
N LEU A 184 -2.25 -13.54 11.05
CA LEU A 184 -2.70 -12.49 11.97
C LEU A 184 -3.97 -12.94 12.72
N PRO A 185 -4.22 -12.42 13.95
CA PRO A 185 -5.42 -12.77 14.71
C PRO A 185 -6.71 -12.55 13.91
N ALA A 186 -7.66 -13.48 13.94
CA ALA A 186 -8.90 -13.34 13.18
C ALA A 186 -9.70 -12.07 13.56
N VAL A 187 -9.66 -11.67 14.83
CA VAL A 187 -10.43 -10.52 15.35
C VAL A 187 -10.12 -9.21 14.64
N ILE A 188 -8.88 -9.00 14.18
CA ILE A 188 -8.52 -7.76 13.48
C ILE A 188 -9.03 -7.72 12.03
N GLY A 189 -9.52 -8.85 11.50
CA GLY A 189 -10.24 -8.89 10.22
C GLY A 189 -11.70 -8.44 10.32
N GLN A 190 -12.25 -8.28 11.53
CA GLN A 190 -13.65 -7.86 11.74
C GLN A 190 -13.84 -6.34 11.73
N ARG A 191 -12.77 -5.59 11.46
CA ARG A 191 -12.78 -4.13 11.43
C ARG A 191 -13.51 -3.66 10.17
N ARG A 192 -14.03 -2.43 10.22
CA ARG A 192 -14.54 -1.73 9.04
C ARG A 192 -13.40 -1.55 8.04
N GLN A 193 -13.73 -1.43 6.76
CA GLN A 193 -12.79 -1.06 5.71
C GLN A 193 -11.97 0.20 6.07
N ASN A 194 -10.76 0.29 5.53
CA ASN A 194 -9.85 1.44 5.66
C ASN A 194 -9.52 1.74 7.14
N ARG A 195 -9.40 0.68 7.95
CA ARG A 195 -9.02 0.67 9.38
C ARG A 195 -7.92 -0.35 9.67
N GLY A 196 -7.02 -0.50 8.71
CA GLY A 196 -5.85 -1.35 8.75
C GLY A 196 -4.75 -0.85 9.67
N PHE A 197 -3.52 -1.23 9.35
CA PHE A 197 -2.34 -0.77 10.05
C PHE A 197 -1.82 0.53 9.41
N GLU A 198 -1.42 1.49 10.24
CA GLU A 198 -0.98 2.82 9.79
C GLU A 198 0.48 3.13 10.16
N ALA A 199 1.06 2.32 11.05
CA ALA A 199 2.44 2.51 11.47
C ALA A 199 3.12 1.18 11.75
N ILE A 200 4.44 1.23 11.67
CA ILE A 200 5.35 0.12 11.87
C ILE A 200 6.52 0.56 12.75
N ALA A 201 6.97 -0.32 13.64
CA ALA A 201 8.24 -0.18 14.31
C ALA A 201 8.92 -1.54 14.40
N PHE A 202 10.25 -1.55 14.34
CA PHE A 202 11.05 -2.74 14.57
C PHE A 202 12.07 -2.48 15.66
N GLN A 203 12.09 -3.33 16.69
CA GLN A 203 13.04 -3.21 17.78
C GLN A 203 13.34 -4.58 18.38
N ASN A 204 14.63 -4.90 18.56
CA ASN A 204 15.10 -6.13 19.23
C ASN A 204 14.46 -7.42 18.68
N GLY A 205 14.36 -7.54 17.34
CA GLY A 205 13.77 -8.70 16.69
C GLY A 205 12.24 -8.74 16.71
N LYS A 206 11.58 -7.72 17.26
CA LYS A 206 10.12 -7.63 17.32
C LYS A 206 9.61 -6.61 16.32
N PHE A 207 8.57 -7.03 15.60
CA PHE A 207 7.80 -6.22 14.69
C PHE A 207 6.53 -5.72 15.38
N TYR A 208 6.32 -4.42 15.36
CA TYR A 208 5.12 -3.78 15.89
C TYR A 208 4.38 -3.14 14.74
N ALA A 209 3.09 -3.46 14.60
CA ALA A 209 2.18 -2.82 13.66
C ALA A 209 1.03 -2.19 14.45
N PHE A 210 0.71 -0.94 14.14
CA PHE A 210 -0.27 -0.16 14.89
C PHE A 210 -1.54 -0.01 14.07
N ILE A 211 -2.66 -0.49 14.62
CA ILE A 211 -3.96 -0.45 13.97
C ILE A 211 -4.59 0.93 14.16
N LYS A 212 -5.19 1.46 13.10
CA LYS A 212 -5.99 2.69 13.13
C LYS A 212 -7.13 2.55 14.14
N ALA A 213 -7.23 3.46 15.11
CA ALA A 213 -8.36 3.48 16.03
C ALA A 213 -9.67 3.85 15.32
N ASP A 214 -10.79 3.35 15.84
CA ASP A 214 -12.11 3.82 15.43
C ASP A 214 -12.36 5.17 16.11
N ALA A 215 -12.51 6.23 15.31
CA ALA A 215 -12.91 7.57 15.77
C ALA A 215 -14.43 7.65 15.95
#